data_AF-A0A2V6TQI1-F1
#
_entry.id   AF-A0A2V6TQI1-F1
#
_cell.length_a   1.000
_cell.length_b   1.000
_cell.length_c   1.000
_cell.angle_alpha   90.00
_cell.angle_beta   90.00
_cell.angle_gamma   90.00
#
_symmetry.space_group_name_H-M   'P 1'
#
loop_
_entity.id
_entity.type
_entity.pdbx_description
1 polymer ?
#
loop_
_entity_poly.entity_id
_entity_poly.type
_entity_poly.pdbx_seq_one_letter_code
_entity_poly.pdbx_strand_id
1 'polypeptide(L)' 'GQVPEAQLKDVPKEFTPDELKRWSMTSDTPVGRLGHLAPVVRLSQTPPRWARPSVPLGYNEPVWPARGA' A
#
# COMPACT_ATOMS: atom_id res chain seq x y z
N GLY A 1 17.29 11.06 2.37
CA GLY A 1 17.23 11.64 3.72
C GLY A 1 16.83 10.54 4.67
N GLN A 2 17.73 10.14 5.56
CA GLN A 2 17.48 9.17 6.62
C GLN A 2 18.06 9.78 7.89
N VAL A 3 17.29 9.79 8.98
CA VAL A 3 17.76 10.27 10.28
C VAL A 3 18.61 9.17 10.90
N PRO A 4 19.84 9.45 11.39
CA PRO A 4 20.63 8.49 12.14
C PRO A 4 19.86 7.98 13.36
N GLU A 5 19.95 6.68 13.67
CA GLU A 5 19.18 6.06 14.76
C GLU A 5 19.38 6.77 16.10
N ALA A 6 20.61 7.18 16.41
CA ALA A 6 20.96 7.93 17.61
C ALA A 6 20.27 9.30 17.74
N GLN A 7 19.62 9.78 16.68
CA GLN A 7 18.92 11.06 16.63
C GLN A 7 17.39 10.91 16.60
N LEU A 8 16.87 9.68 16.66
CA LEU A 8 15.43 9.44 16.80
C LEU A 8 14.99 9.89 18.21
N LYS A 9 14.06 10.84 18.28
CA LYS A 9 13.50 11.35 19.54
C LYS A 9 12.06 10.89 19.68
N ASP A 10 11.75 10.26 20.81
CA ASP A 10 10.39 9.86 21.19
C ASP A 10 9.69 8.96 20.14
N VAL A 11 10.47 8.23 19.34
CA VAL A 11 9.95 7.28 18.35
C VAL A 11 9.89 5.90 18.99
N PRO A 12 8.71 5.29 19.13
CA PRO A 12 8.60 3.90 19.58
C PRO A 12 9.36 2.97 18.63
N LYS A 13 9.95 1.91 19.19
CA LYS A 13 10.65 0.89 18.40
C LYS A 13 9.72 0.17 17.42
N GLU A 14 8.44 0.07 17.77
CA GLU A 14 7.41 -0.62 17.00
C GLU A 14 6.12 0.21 16.95
N PHE A 15 5.35 0.01 15.89
CA PHE A 15 4.01 0.59 15.77
C PHE A 15 2.99 -0.22 16.56
N THR A 16 1.99 0.47 17.10
CA THR A 16 0.87 -0.22 17.75
C THR A 16 -0.01 -0.96 16.72
N PRO A 17 -0.73 -2.02 17.14
CA PRO A 17 -1.67 -2.70 16.26
C PRO A 17 -2.74 -1.77 15.67
N ASP A 18 -3.19 -0.77 16.43
CA ASP A 18 -4.19 0.20 15.97
C ASP A 18 -3.63 1.16 14.91
N GLU A 19 -2.37 1.59 15.04
CA GLU A 19 -1.69 2.37 14.01
C GLU A 19 -1.53 1.57 12.72
N LEU A 20 -1.05 0.33 12.84
CA LEU A 20 -0.93 -0.57 11.69
C LEU A 20 -2.27 -0.82 11.03
N LYS A 21 -3.33 -1.05 11.82
CA LYS A 21 -4.69 -1.24 11.30
C LYS A 21 -5.20 0.01 10.57
N ARG A 22 -4.90 1.20 11.06
CA ARG A 22 -5.28 2.48 10.43
C ARG A 22 -4.61 2.70 9.08
N TRP A 23 -3.37 2.24 8.91
CA TRP A 23 -2.64 2.33 7.65
C TRP A 23 -2.81 1.11 6.75
N SER A 24 -3.45 0.07 7.24
CA SER A 24 -3.72 -1.13 6.47
C SER A 24 -5.05 -1.04 5.73
N MET A 25 -5.14 -1.78 4.64
CA MET A 25 -6.38 -2.07 3.93
C MET A 25 -6.40 -3.53 3.51
N THR A 26 -7.55 -3.95 2.99
CA THR A 26 -7.75 -5.29 2.48
C THR A 26 -8.19 -5.22 1.03
N SER A 27 -7.63 -6.09 0.21
CA SER A 27 -8.04 -6.27 -1.18
C SER A 27 -8.45 -7.73 -1.41
N ASP A 28 -9.54 -7.94 -2.12
CA ASP A 28 -9.87 -9.27 -2.64
C ASP A 28 -9.04 -9.50 -3.92
N THR A 29 -8.25 -10.58 -3.91
CA THR A 29 -7.35 -10.95 -5.00
C THR A 29 -7.73 -12.33 -5.55
N PRO A 30 -7.25 -12.71 -6.75
CA PRO A 30 -7.49 -14.05 -7.28
C PRO A 30 -6.93 -15.20 -6.41
N VAL A 31 -6.01 -14.90 -5.48
CA VAL A 31 -5.44 -15.87 -4.53
C VAL A 31 -6.06 -15.78 -3.13
N GLY A 32 -7.14 -15.02 -2.99
CA GLY A 32 -7.85 -14.81 -1.74
C GLY A 32 -7.72 -13.39 -1.21
N ARG A 33 -8.15 -13.19 0.04
CA ARG A 33 -8.18 -11.89 0.69
C ARG A 33 -6.79 -11.53 1.22
N LEU A 34 -6.26 -10.39 0.80
CA LEU A 34 -4.94 -9.90 1.18
C LEU A 34 -5.03 -8.65 2.07
N GLY A 35 -4.40 -8.70 3.24
CA GLY A 35 -4.15 -7.52 4.08
C GLY A 35 -2.80 -6.89 3.74
N HIS A 36 -2.77 -5.59 3.48
CA HIS A 36 -1.55 -4.86 3.12
C HIS A 36 -1.67 -3.37 3.45
N LEU A 37 -0.58 -2.60 3.32
CA LEU A 37 -0.63 -1.16 3.53
C LEU A 37 -1.46 -0.45 2.46
N ALA A 38 -2.31 0.47 2.91
CA ALA A 38 -2.95 1.48 2.10
C ALA A 38 -1.93 2.57 1.71
N PRO A 39 -2.25 3.45 0.73
CA PRO A 39 -1.45 4.64 0.50
C PRO A 39 -1.38 5.51 1.77
N VAL A 40 -0.18 5.67 2.33
CA VAL A 40 0.04 6.41 3.58
C VAL A 40 0.00 7.92 3.35
N VAL A 41 0.40 8.38 2.16
CA VAL A 41 0.39 9.80 1.80
C VAL A 41 -1.06 10.24 1.55
N ARG A 42 -1.40 11.44 2.04
CA ARG A 42 -2.71 12.05 1.83
C ARG A 42 -2.58 13.19 0.82
N LEU A 43 -3.35 13.11 -0.26
CA LEU A 43 -3.47 14.17 -1.26
C LEU A 43 -4.88 14.75 -1.16
N SER A 44 -4.99 16.08 -1.08
CA SER A 44 -6.26 16.77 -0.84
C SER A 44 -7.18 16.75 -2.06
N GLN A 45 -6.64 16.82 -3.27
CA GLN A 45 -7.42 16.89 -4.51
C GLN A 45 -7.64 15.52 -5.16
N THR A 46 -6.60 14.68 -5.19
CA THR A 46 -6.65 13.37 -5.82
C THR A 46 -6.24 12.30 -4.82
N PRO A 47 -7.15 11.87 -3.91
CA PRO A 47 -6.83 10.87 -2.90
C PRO A 47 -6.26 9.60 -3.56
N PRO A 48 -5.07 9.14 -3.14
CA PRO A 48 -4.45 7.97 -3.74
C PRO A 48 -5.23 6.69 -3.39
N ARG A 49 -5.26 5.75 -4.35
CA ARG A 49 -5.88 4.43 -4.16
C ARG A 49 -5.11 3.35 -4.93
N TRP A 50 -5.13 2.12 -4.42
CA TRP A 50 -4.72 0.95 -5.17
C TRP A 50 -5.88 0.49 -6.05
N ALA A 51 -5.71 0.56 -7.36
CA ALA A 51 -6.77 0.25 -8.32
C ALA A 51 -6.76 -1.20 -8.81
N ARG A 52 -5.62 -1.89 -8.73
CA ARG A 52 -5.44 -3.26 -9.20
C ARG A 52 -4.87 -4.13 -8.07
N PRO A 53 -5.46 -5.30 -7.80
CA PRO A 53 -4.95 -6.23 -6.79
C PRO A 53 -3.64 -6.88 -7.26
N SER A 54 -2.89 -7.44 -6.31
CA SER A 54 -1.80 -8.36 -6.61
C SER A 54 -2.36 -9.62 -7.28
N VAL A 55 -1.69 -10.11 -8.31
CA VAL A 55 -2.10 -11.29 -9.07
C VAL A 55 -0.93 -12.25 -9.26
N PRO A 56 -1.18 -13.56 -9.45
CA PRO A 56 -0.14 -14.54 -9.75
C PRO A 56 0.66 -14.21 -11.01
N LEU A 57 1.84 -14.83 -11.12
CA LEU A 57 2.62 -14.83 -12.34
C LEU A 57 1.79 -15.40 -13.51
N GLY A 58 1.77 -14.70 -14.65
CA GLY A 58 1.03 -15.12 -15.84
C GLY A 58 -0.47 -14.81 -15.82
N TYR A 59 -0.99 -14.11 -14.81
CA TYR A 59 -2.43 -13.83 -14.70
C TYR A 59 -2.97 -12.87 -15.78
N ASN A 60 -2.19 -11.84 -16.15
CA ASN A 60 -2.59 -10.91 -17.20
C ASN A 60 -2.00 -11.34 -18.54
N GLU A 61 -2.76 -11.13 -19.61
CA GLU A 61 -2.26 -11.29 -20.97
C GLU A 61 -1.05 -10.37 -21.23
N PRO A 62 -0.05 -10.81 -22.01
CA PRO A 62 1.15 -10.04 -22.30
C PRO A 62 0.88 -8.96 -23.37
N VAL A 63 -0.19 -8.18 -23.19
CA VAL A 63 -0.64 -7.14 -24.10
C VAL A 63 -0.61 -5.79 -23.42
N TRP A 64 -0.31 -4.74 -24.20
CA TRP A 64 -0.46 -3.38 -23.73
C TRP A 64 -1.94 -3.02 -23.81
N PRO A 65 -2.58 -2.62 -22.70
CA PRO A 65 -3.96 -2.17 -22.76
C PRO A 65 -4.05 -0.94 -23.67
N ALA A 66 -5.15 -0.81 -24.40
CA ALA A 66 -5.44 0.40 -25.15
C ALA A 66 -5.32 1.61 -24.21
N ARG A 67 -4.73 2.70 -24.70
CA ARG A 67 -4.71 3.95 -23.93
C ARG A 67 -6.17 4.33 -23.66
N GLY A 68 -6.53 4.42 -22.38
CA GLY A 68 -7.83 4.94 -21.97
C GLY A 68 -7.94 6.39 -22.42
N ALA A 69 -9.11 6.76 -22.94
CA ALA A 69 -9.47 8.15 -23.21
C ALA A 69 -9.54 8.98 -21.92
#